data_AF-A0A965VWB3-F1
#
_entry.id   AF-A0A965VWB3-F1
#
_cell.length_a   1.000
_cell.length_b   1.000
_cell.length_c   1.000
_cell.angle_alpha   90.00
_cell.angle_beta   90.00
_cell.angle_gamma   90.00
#
_symmetry.space_group_name_H-M   'P 1'
#
loop_
_entity.id
_entity.type
_entity.pdbx_description
1 polymer ?
#
loop_
_entity_poly.entity_id
_entity_poly.type
_entity_poly.pdbx_seq_one_letter_code
_entity_poly.pdbx_strand_id
1 'polypeptide(L)' 'MSNLASIATNTARVPGFSLPAYDYISCSYTSGNVTGVVYKTGGASGSTIATLTLTYDGSNNLTSVTKS' A
#
# COMPACT_ATOMS: atom_id res chain seq x y z
N MET A 1 -20.45 -22.18 -25.67
CA MET A 1 -19.29 -22.21 -24.76
C MET A 1 -19.19 -20.85 -24.12
N SER A 2 -19.54 -20.76 -22.84
CA SER A 2 -19.53 -19.52 -22.06
C SER A 2 -18.12 -18.92 -22.03
N ASN A 3 -17.99 -17.64 -22.35
CA ASN A 3 -16.75 -16.89 -22.35
C ASN A 3 -16.15 -16.84 -20.93
N LEU A 4 -15.36 -17.85 -20.57
CA LEU A 4 -14.69 -17.97 -19.27
C LEU A 4 -13.66 -16.84 -19.03
N ALA A 5 -13.41 -15.97 -20.02
CA ALA A 5 -12.53 -14.81 -19.84
C ALA A 5 -13.20 -13.66 -19.06
N SER A 6 -14.53 -13.64 -18.93
CA SER A 6 -15.24 -12.53 -18.25
C SER A 6 -15.65 -12.82 -16.79
N ILE A 7 -15.24 -13.96 -16.22
CA ILE A 7 -15.37 -14.25 -14.78
C ILE A 7 -14.03 -14.17 -14.04
N ALA A 8 -12.94 -13.86 -14.74
CA ALA A 8 -11.67 -13.50 -14.14
C ALA A 8 -11.84 -12.15 -13.44
N THR A 9 -12.21 -12.21 -12.16
CA THR A 9 -12.15 -11.19 -11.13
C THR A 9 -12.17 -9.76 -11.68
N ASN A 10 -13.35 -9.13 -11.65
CA ASN A 10 -13.43 -7.68 -11.68
C ASN A 10 -12.81 -7.14 -10.39
N THR A 11 -11.49 -7.25 -10.27
CA THR A 11 -10.71 -6.51 -9.29
C THR A 11 -10.83 -5.08 -9.78
N ALA A 12 -11.77 -4.34 -9.20
CA ALA A 12 -11.88 -2.89 -9.38
C ALA A 12 -10.55 -2.27 -8.98
N ARG A 13 -9.61 -2.24 -9.92
CA ARG A 13 -8.27 -1.73 -9.69
C ARG A 13 -8.44 -0.22 -9.70
N VAL A 14 -8.65 0.35 -8.52
CA VAL A 14 -8.71 1.80 -8.35
C VAL A 14 -7.42 2.37 -8.95
N PRO A 15 -7.50 3.13 -10.06
CA PRO A 15 -6.33 3.72 -10.68
C PRO A 15 -5.62 4.59 -9.65
N GLY A 16 -4.29 4.56 -9.65
CA GLY A 16 -3.48 5.30 -8.69
C GLY A 16 -3.04 4.46 -7.49
N PHE A 17 -3.97 3.95 -6.66
CA PHE A 17 -3.62 3.35 -5.35
C PHE A 17 -3.43 1.82 -5.34
N SER A 18 -3.69 1.12 -6.44
CA SER A 18 -3.45 -0.33 -6.51
C SER A 18 -1.96 -0.69 -6.51
N LEU A 19 -1.61 -1.67 -5.66
CA LEU A 19 -0.28 -2.25 -5.55
C LEU A 19 -0.21 -3.64 -6.23
N PRO A 20 0.95 -4.04 -6.78
CA PRO A 20 1.26 -5.43 -7.07
C PRO A 20 1.23 -6.32 -5.81
N ALA A 21 1.37 -7.64 -5.98
CA ALA A 21 1.45 -8.56 -4.86
C ALA A 21 2.68 -8.26 -3.97
N TYR A 22 2.49 -8.32 -2.65
CA TYR A 22 3.51 -8.14 -1.62
C TYR A 22 3.34 -9.19 -0.53
N ASP A 23 4.44 -9.51 0.13
CA ASP A 23 4.51 -10.48 1.23
C ASP A 23 5.11 -9.87 2.51
N TYR A 24 5.51 -8.60 2.46
CA TYR A 24 6.11 -7.90 3.58
C TYR A 24 5.71 -6.42 3.62
N ILE A 25 5.52 -5.92 4.85
CA ILE A 25 5.21 -4.52 5.13
C ILE A 25 6.13 -4.06 6.27
N SER A 26 6.90 -3.00 6.07
CA SER A 26 7.61 -2.32 7.16
C SER A 26 6.95 -1.00 7.50
N CYS A 27 6.79 -0.74 8.79
CA CYS A 27 6.24 0.50 9.31
C CYS A 27 7.31 1.31 10.06
N SER A 28 7.38 2.61 9.77
CA SER A 28 8.19 3.59 10.49
C SER A 28 7.29 4.44 11.38
N TYR A 29 7.76 4.77 12.58
CA TYR A 29 6.97 5.49 13.58
C TYR A 29 7.66 6.75 14.06
N THR A 30 6.88 7.80 14.29
CA THR A 30 7.30 9.03 14.95
C THR A 30 6.29 9.37 16.03
N SER A 31 6.75 9.52 17.27
CA SER A 31 5.89 9.89 18.41
C SER A 31 4.66 9.00 18.58
N GLY A 32 4.77 7.70 18.27
CA GLY A 32 3.68 6.72 18.35
C GLY A 32 2.79 6.63 17.10
N ASN A 33 2.92 7.54 16.14
CA ASN A 33 2.17 7.52 14.88
C ASN A 33 2.98 6.85 13.77
N VAL A 34 2.32 6.08 12.89
CA VAL A 34 2.96 5.52 11.69
C VAL A 34 3.19 6.64 10.69
N THR A 35 4.44 6.93 10.32
CA THR A 35 4.78 8.00 9.36
C THR A 35 5.18 7.48 7.99
N GLY A 36 5.58 6.20 7.91
CA GLY A 36 5.96 5.55 6.67
C GLY A 36 5.53 4.09 6.63
N VAL A 37 5.05 3.64 5.48
CA VAL A 37 4.76 2.22 5.22
C VAL A 37 5.45 1.83 3.92
N VAL A 38 6.25 0.76 3.94
CA VAL A 38 6.91 0.25 2.73
C VAL A 38 6.44 -1.16 2.46
N TYR A 39 5.89 -1.37 1.26
CA TYR A 39 5.47 -2.68 0.78
C TYR A 39 6.62 -3.33 0.01
N LYS A 40 6.89 -4.61 0.27
CA LYS A 40 7.95 -5.37 -0.39
C LYS A 40 7.48 -6.74 -0.88
N THR A 41 8.23 -7.28 -1.84
CA THR A 41 8.13 -8.67 -2.31
C THR A 41 9.44 -9.41 -2.07
N GLY A 42 9.39 -10.65 -1.58
CA GLY A 42 10.58 -11.41 -1.18
C GLY A 42 10.98 -11.21 0.28
N GLY A 43 10.02 -10.87 1.15
CA GLY A 43 10.24 -10.69 2.59
C GLY A 43 10.93 -9.38 2.97
N ALA A 44 11.48 -9.33 4.19
CA ALA A 44 12.02 -8.10 4.79
C ALA A 44 13.18 -7.48 3.97
N SER A 45 14.05 -8.34 3.42
CA SER A 45 15.17 -7.95 2.55
C SER A 45 14.79 -7.86 1.07
N GLY A 46 13.52 -8.09 0.74
CA GLY A 46 12.99 -8.10 -0.62
C GLY A 46 12.92 -6.71 -1.28
N SER A 47 12.39 -6.69 -2.50
CA SER A 47 12.27 -5.47 -3.32
C SER A 47 11.10 -4.61 -2.87
N THR A 48 11.33 -3.32 -2.69
CA THR A 48 10.27 -2.35 -2.44
C THR A 48 9.41 -2.16 -3.68
N ILE A 49 8.10 -2.25 -3.52
CA ILE A 49 7.13 -2.06 -4.62
C ILE A 49 6.29 -0.79 -4.46
N ALA A 50 6.21 -0.24 -3.25
CA ALA A 50 5.58 1.05 -2.98
C ALA A 50 5.98 1.59 -1.61
N THR A 51 5.97 2.91 -1.50
CA THR A 51 6.10 3.62 -0.22
C THR A 51 4.87 4.48 0.02
N LEU A 52 4.31 4.42 1.22
CA LEU A 52 3.30 5.36 1.70
C LEU A 52 3.92 6.31 2.71
N THR A 53 3.68 7.60 2.52
CA THR A 53 3.98 8.66 3.48
C THR A 53 2.69 9.12 4.12
N LEU A 54 2.63 9.06 5.45
CA LEU A 54 1.46 9.43 6.24
C LEU A 54 1.74 10.74 6.97
N THR A 55 0.83 11.70 6.82
CA THR A 55 0.94 13.04 7.43
C THR A 55 -0.19 13.28 8.40
N TYR A 56 0.10 14.00 9.47
CA TYR A 56 -0.83 14.24 10.58
C TYR A 56 -0.96 15.74 10.85
N ASP A 57 -2.09 16.14 11.43
CA ASP A 57 -2.26 17.49 11.98
C ASP A 57 -1.61 17.63 13.38
N GLY A 58 -1.70 18.83 13.96
CA GLY A 58 -1.19 19.11 15.31
C GLY A 58 -1.97 18.42 16.44
N SER A 59 -3.07 17.74 16.14
CA SER A 59 -3.90 16.97 17.10
C SER A 59 -3.73 15.46 16.95
N ASN A 60 -2.72 15.01 16.19
CA ASN A 60 -2.44 13.60 15.87
C ASN A 60 -3.51 12.91 15.01
N ASN A 61 -4.34 13.64 14.27
CA ASN A 61 -5.25 13.04 13.30
C ASN A 61 -4.52 12.84 11.97
N LEU A 62 -4.71 11.68 11.33
CA LEU A 62 -4.18 11.41 10.00
C LEU A 62 -4.90 12.28 8.97
N THR A 63 -4.16 13.12 8.25
CA THR A 63 -4.74 14.06 7.27
C THR A 63 -4.49 13.66 5.83
N SER A 64 -3.38 12.98 5.53
CA SER A 64 -3.14 12.47 4.17
C SER A 64 -2.24 11.25 4.12
N VAL A 65 -2.41 10.46 3.06
CA VAL A 65 -1.58 9.32 2.70
C VAL A 65 -1.16 9.49 1.24
N THR A 66 0.14 9.58 1.00
CA THR A 66 0.71 9.71 -0.34
C THR A 66 1.43 8.43 -0.71
N LYS A 67 1.18 7.90 -1.91
CA LYS A 67 1.89 6.73 -2.45
C LYS A 67 2.92 7.13 -3.51
N SER A 68 4.14 6.63 -3.38
CA SER A 68 5.21 6.69 -4.39
C SER A 68 5.68 5.32 -4.85
#